data_AF-A0A5Q0LEZ2-F1
#
_entry.id   AF-A0A5Q0LEZ2-F1
#
_cell.length_a   1.000
_cell.length_b   1.000
_cell.length_c   1.000
_cell.angle_alpha   90.00
_cell.angle_beta   90.00
_cell.angle_gamma   90.00
#
_symmetry.space_group_name_H-M   'P 1'
#
loop_
_entity.id
_entity.type
_entity.pdbx_description
1 polymer ?
#
loop_
_entity_poly.entity_id
_entity_poly.type
_entity_poly.pdbx_seq_one_letter_code
_entity_poly.pdbx_strand_id
1 'polypeptide(L)' 'MTDARSASPLREFAVDSVPLSVDTELDMARKVLAETDPENIHDHDAMIRSAVSLSMRLRTLTAAVEAGEGR' A
#
# COMPACT_ATOMS: atom_id res chain seq x y z
N MET A 1 18.44 -21.11 9.57
CA MET A 1 19.18 -19.96 9.02
C MET A 1 18.26 -19.29 8.01
N THR A 2 17.41 -18.39 8.47
CA THR A 2 16.29 -17.83 7.70
C THR A 2 16.83 -16.84 6.69
N ASP A 3 16.53 -17.08 5.41
CA ASP A 3 17.02 -16.31 4.26
C ASP A 3 16.59 -14.84 4.37
N ALA A 4 17.57 -13.96 4.58
CA ALA A 4 17.39 -12.52 4.71
C ALA A 4 17.12 -11.81 3.36
N ARG A 5 16.95 -12.55 2.26
CA ARG A 5 16.78 -11.98 0.91
C ARG A 5 15.35 -11.70 0.44
N SER A 6 14.33 -11.90 1.29
CA SER A 6 12.92 -11.74 0.90
C SER A 6 12.17 -10.62 1.61
N ALA A 7 12.89 -9.69 2.25
CA ALA A 7 12.28 -8.44 2.69
C ALA A 7 12.23 -7.49 1.49
N SER A 8 11.05 -7.24 0.93
CA SER A 8 10.88 -6.17 -0.05
C SER A 8 11.43 -4.87 0.56
N PRO A 9 12.34 -4.14 -0.11
CA PRO A 9 12.93 -2.90 0.41
C PRO A 9 11.87 -1.90 0.90
N LEU A 10 10.67 -1.96 0.32
CA LEU A 10 9.52 -1.14 0.69
C LEU A 10 8.96 -1.45 2.09
N ARG A 11 9.32 -2.55 2.74
CA ARG A 11 8.96 -2.82 4.14
C ARG A 11 9.74 -1.95 5.10
N GLU A 12 10.98 -1.59 4.80
CA GLU A 12 11.82 -0.74 5.65
C GLU A 12 11.29 0.70 5.68
N PHE A 13 10.67 1.15 4.59
CA PHE A 13 10.02 2.46 4.48
C PHE A 13 8.52 2.43 4.82
N ALA A 14 8.00 1.31 5.31
CA ALA A 14 6.64 1.27 5.83
C ALA A 14 6.63 2.10 7.13
N VAL A 15 6.30 3.38 6.99
CA VAL A 15 6.07 4.27 8.12
C VAL A 15 4.97 3.65 8.97
N ASP A 16 5.17 3.56 10.29
CA ASP A 16 4.13 3.22 11.27
C ASP A 16 3.05 4.31 11.24
N SER A 17 2.23 4.30 10.19
CA SER A 17 1.09 5.19 10.06
C SER A 17 0.00 4.66 10.97
N VAL A 18 -0.42 5.46 11.95
CA VAL A 18 -1.65 5.20 12.69
C VAL A 18 -2.78 5.10 11.67
N PRO A 19 -3.42 3.92 11.52
CA PRO A 19 -4.44 3.75 10.51
C PRO A 19 -5.64 4.66 10.78
N LEU A 20 -6.17 5.28 9.71
CA LEU A 20 -7.42 6.03 9.78
C LEU A 20 -8.61 5.07 9.93
N SER A 21 -9.84 5.61 9.94
CA SER A 21 -11.02 4.74 9.85
C SER A 21 -10.98 3.90 8.57
N VAL A 22 -11.53 2.69 8.64
CA VAL A 22 -11.61 1.77 7.48
C VAL A 22 -12.24 2.47 6.27
N ASP A 23 -13.33 3.22 6.46
CA ASP A 23 -13.98 3.97 5.37
C ASP A 23 -13.03 4.97 4.71
N THR A 24 -12.23 5.69 5.50
CA THR A 24 -11.28 6.67 4.98
C THR A 24 -10.17 5.99 4.19
N GLU A 25 -9.58 4.92 4.72
CA GLU A 25 -8.53 4.16 4.01
C GLU A 25 -9.07 3.54 2.72
N LEU A 26 -10.33 3.10 2.72
CA LEU A 26 -10.97 2.50 1.55
C LEU A 26 -11.25 3.53 0.45
N ASP A 27 -11.65 4.75 0.82
CA ASP A 27 -11.78 5.85 -0.14
C ASP A 27 -10.43 6.29 -0.71
N MET A 28 -9.39 6.33 0.12
CA MET A 28 -8.03 6.60 -0.35
C MET A 28 -7.51 5.49 -1.29
N ALA A 29 -7.84 4.22 -1.01
CA ALA A 29 -7.52 3.10 -1.88
C ALA A 29 -8.20 3.19 -3.24
N ARG A 30 -9.49 3.53 -3.27
CA ARG A 30 -10.24 3.77 -4.51
C ARG A 30 -9.63 4.90 -5.32
N LYS A 31 -9.23 6.00 -4.67
CA LYS A 31 -8.61 7.14 -5.35
C LYS A 31 -7.28 6.75 -6.00
N VAL A 32 -6.40 6.08 -5.25
CA VAL A 32 -5.11 5.61 -5.79
C VAL A 32 -5.33 4.65 -6.95
N LEU A 33 -6.28 3.72 -6.85
CA LEU A 33 -6.61 2.82 -7.96
C LEU A 33 -7.03 3.61 -9.21
N ALA A 34 -7.94 4.58 -9.08
CA ALA A 34 -8.37 5.41 -10.19
C ALA A 34 -7.25 6.27 -10.79
N GLU A 35 -6.30 6.74 -9.98
CA GLU A 35 -5.12 7.47 -10.43
C GLU A 35 -4.13 6.57 -11.17
N THR A 36 -3.99 5.31 -10.77
CA THR A 36 -3.05 4.36 -11.39
C THR A 36 -3.62 3.57 -12.58
N ASP A 37 -4.94 3.45 -12.71
CA ASP A 37 -5.60 2.72 -13.80
C ASP A 37 -5.20 3.19 -15.22
N PRO A 38 -5.06 4.50 -15.50
CA PRO A 38 -4.64 4.97 -16.83
C PRO A 38 -3.12 4.93 -17.06
N GLU A 39 -2.31 4.58 -16.05
CA GLU A 39 -0.84 4.63 -16.18
C GLU A 39 -0.31 3.57 -17.15
N ASN A 40 0.69 3.96 -17.95
CA ASN A 40 1.32 3.05 -18.89
C ASN A 40 2.23 2.06 -18.16
N ILE A 41 1.77 0.82 -17.98
CA ILE A 41 2.53 -0.25 -17.33
C ILE A 41 3.85 -0.63 -18.03
N HIS A 42 4.05 -0.20 -19.28
CA HIS A 42 5.29 -0.43 -20.02
C HIS A 42 6.34 0.66 -19.77
N ASP A 43 5.94 1.80 -19.19
CA ASP A 43 6.88 2.78 -18.65
C ASP A 43 7.36 2.26 -17.28
N HIS A 44 8.67 1.99 -17.18
CA HIS A 44 9.26 1.39 -16.00
C HIS A 44 9.08 2.24 -14.74
N ASP A 45 9.19 3.56 -14.87
CA ASP A 45 9.06 4.47 -13.74
C ASP A 45 7.59 4.62 -13.33
N ALA A 46 6.67 4.70 -14.31
CA ALA A 46 5.23 4.71 -14.05
C ALA A 46 4.76 3.42 -13.37
N MET A 47 5.27 2.26 -13.82
CA MET A 47 5.00 0.96 -13.23
C MET A 47 5.49 0.90 -11.77
N ILE A 48 6.73 1.31 -11.49
CA ILE A 48 7.29 1.30 -10.13
C ILE A 48 6.50 2.24 -9.22
N ARG A 49 6.21 3.47 -9.66
CA ARG A 49 5.42 4.43 -8.88
C ARG A 49 4.02 3.89 -8.55
N SER A 50 3.35 3.29 -9.54
CA SER A 50 2.02 2.70 -9.36
C SER A 50 2.06 1.54 -8.38
N ALA A 51 3.05 0.63 -8.52
CA ALA A 51 3.23 -0.51 -7.63
C ALA A 51 3.52 -0.10 -6.18
N VAL A 52 4.39 0.90 -5.98
CA VAL A 52 4.71 1.43 -4.64
C VAL A 52 3.47 2.08 -4.01
N SER A 53 2.76 2.93 -4.76
CA SER A 53 1.58 3.65 -4.27
C SER A 53 0.48 2.69 -3.84
N LEU A 54 0.20 1.68 -4.67
CA LEU A 54 -0.77 0.64 -4.35
C LEU A 54 -0.33 -0.22 -3.15
N SER A 55 0.95 -0.60 -3.08
CA SER A 55 1.47 -1.40 -1.97
C SER A 55 1.38 -0.68 -0.63
N MET A 56 1.71 0.60 -0.59
CA MET A 56 1.56 1.42 0.62
C MET A 56 0.09 1.48 1.05
N ARG A 57 -0.81 1.75 0.10
CA ARG A 57 -2.23 1.93 0.40
C ARG A 57 -2.94 0.65 0.86
N LEU A 58 -2.58 -0.50 0.29
CA LEU A 58 -3.11 -1.78 0.75
C LEU A 58 -2.64 -2.10 2.17
N ARG A 59 -1.39 -1.76 2.53
CA ARG A 59 -0.87 -1.95 3.89
C ARG A 59 -1.61 -1.10 4.92
N THR A 60 -1.87 0.18 4.62
CA THR A 60 -2.61 1.05 5.53
C THR A 60 -4.06 0.60 5.70
N LEU A 61 -4.69 0.13 4.62
CA LEU A 61 -6.04 -0.45 4.67
C LEU A 61 -6.08 -1.72 5.51
N THR A 62 -5.13 -2.65 5.32
CA THR A 62 -5.04 -3.86 6.15
C THR A 62 -4.84 -3.52 7.62
N ALA A 63 -3.96 -2.58 7.95
CA ALA A 63 -3.75 -2.13 9.32
C ALA A 63 -5.02 -1.51 9.94
N ALA A 64 -5.81 -0.76 9.17
CA ALA A 64 -7.08 -0.21 9.62
C ALA A 64 -8.14 -1.27 9.90
N VAL A 65 -8.22 -2.29 9.04
CA VAL A 65 -9.11 -3.43 9.25
C VAL A 65 -8.71 -4.20 10.50
N GLU A 66 -7.42 -4.53 10.66
CA GLU A 66 -6.90 -5.22 11.84
C GLU A 66 -7.16 -4.43 13.14
N ALA A 67 -6.99 -3.10 13.12
CA ALA A 67 -7.30 -2.23 14.25
C ALA A 67 -8.80 -2.12 14.55
N GLY A 68 -9.66 -2.37 13.55
CA GLY A 68 -11.12 -2.38 13.67
C GLY A 68 -11.68 -3.72 14.17
N GLU A 69 -11.07 -4.84 13.78
CA GLU A 69 -11.47 -6.21 14.19
C GLU A 69 -10.96 -6.60 15.59
N GLY A 70 -9.95 -5.90 16.12
CA GLY A 70 -9.45 -6.07 17.48
C GLY A 70 -10.31 -5.45 18.59
N ARG A 71 -11.55 -5.02 18.29
CA ARG A 71 -12.51 -4.45 19.24
C ARG A 71 -13.67 -5.40 19.54
#